data_AF-A0AAV9V3L7-F1
#
_entry.id   AF-A0AAV9V3L7-F1
#
_cell.length_a   1.000
_cell.length_b   1.000
_cell.length_c   1.000
_cell.angle_alpha   90.00
_cell.angle_beta   90.00
_cell.angle_gamma   90.00
#
_symmetry.space_group_name_H-M   'P 1'
#
loop_
_entity.id
_entity.type
_entity.pdbx_description
1 polymer ?
#
loop_
_entity_poly.entity_id
_entity_poly.type
_entity_poly.pdbx_seq_one_letter_code
_entity_poly.pdbx_strand_id
1 'polypeptide(L)'
;MVSIPHIAARQLYREDNDPAPYRTILADNPTLLITWWATGCSLFIILARCFGRYVRTMRLFRDDQWMLLSIIPLLVRLSLAHVVLKYGTNNTQPDLLNEEEIRRREVGSQVVLAARVFFAIYVWIQKFCITEFYQRLTTQFWKGVYDVGLKIVRWGLLATLVASIISTFVECQPFDQ
;
A
#
# COMPACT_ATOMS: atom_id res chain seq x y z
N MET A 1 -8.44 48.43 12.24
CA MET A 1 -7.50 47.38 12.68
C MET A 1 -8.26 46.07 12.57
N VAL A 2 -8.06 45.33 11.49
CA VAL A 2 -8.83 44.12 11.16
C VAL A 2 -8.14 42.94 11.83
N SER A 3 -8.78 42.35 12.84
CA SER A 3 -8.31 41.13 13.50
C SER A 3 -8.59 39.94 12.59
N ILE A 4 -7.52 39.36 12.06
CA ILE A 4 -7.53 38.12 11.28
C ILE A 4 -7.85 36.98 12.26
N PRO A 5 -8.92 36.19 12.04
CA PRO A 5 -9.18 35.04 12.90
C PRO A 5 -8.05 34.03 12.71
N HIS A 6 -7.41 33.66 13.82
CA HIS A 6 -6.44 32.56 13.87
C HIS A 6 -7.04 31.36 13.17
N ILE A 7 -6.32 30.87 12.17
CA ILE A 7 -6.57 29.62 11.46
C ILE A 7 -6.85 28.57 12.54
N ALA A 8 -8.11 28.14 12.63
CA ALA A 8 -8.49 26.99 13.44
C ALA A 8 -7.60 25.85 12.99
N ALA A 9 -6.62 25.49 13.83
CA ALA A 9 -5.87 24.27 13.66
C ALA A 9 -6.93 23.17 13.54
N ARG A 10 -7.00 22.58 12.35
CA ARG A 10 -7.89 21.47 12.04
C ARG A 10 -7.59 20.41 13.09
N GLN A 11 -8.42 20.29 14.12
CA GLN A 11 -8.27 19.26 15.14
C GLN A 11 -8.54 17.92 14.45
N LEU A 12 -7.48 17.33 13.94
CA LEU A 12 -7.47 16.02 13.27
C LEU A 12 -7.49 14.87 14.29
N TYR A 13 -7.31 15.18 15.57
CA TYR A 13 -7.34 14.24 16.67
C TYR A 13 -8.53 14.57 17.57
N ARG A 14 -9.36 13.57 17.83
CA ARG A 14 -10.42 13.60 18.84
C ARG A 14 -9.74 13.81 20.20
N GLU A 15 -10.16 14.85 20.93
CA GLU A 15 -9.58 15.24 22.23
C GLU A 15 -9.97 14.28 23.36
N ASP A 16 -10.93 13.40 23.09
CA ASP A 16 -11.39 12.35 23.98
C ASP A 16 -10.51 11.10 23.76
N ASN A 17 -9.81 10.64 24.81
CA ASN A 17 -9.05 9.37 24.81
C ASN A 17 -9.95 8.11 24.73
N ASP A 18 -11.22 8.27 24.33
CA ASP A 18 -12.17 7.19 24.22
C ASP A 18 -11.86 6.33 22.97
N PRO A 19 -11.78 5.00 23.12
CA PRO A 19 -11.53 4.11 21.99
C PRO A 19 -12.60 4.27 20.92
N ALA A 20 -12.23 4.08 19.65
CA ALA A 20 -13.13 4.31 18.53
C ALA A 20 -14.42 3.46 18.68
N PRO A 21 -15.58 4.02 18.32
CA PRO A 21 -16.85 3.30 18.45
C PRO A 21 -16.83 2.04 17.59
N TYR A 22 -17.49 0.98 18.08
CA TYR A 22 -17.64 -0.26 17.34
C TYR A 22 -18.26 0.02 15.95
N ARG A 23 -17.52 -0.29 14.89
CA ARG A 23 -18.03 -0.22 13.50
C ARG A 23 -18.64 -1.56 13.12
N THR A 24 -19.87 -1.49 12.60
CA THR A 24 -20.55 -2.65 12.02
C THR A 24 -20.04 -2.93 10.62
N ILE A 25 -20.12 -4.19 10.17
CA ILE A 25 -19.75 -4.59 8.79
C ILE A 25 -20.47 -3.73 7.74
N LEU A 26 -21.72 -3.35 8.00
CA LEU A 26 -22.51 -2.51 7.11
C LEU A 26 -21.88 -1.12 6.90
N ALA A 27 -21.24 -0.56 7.92
CA ALA A 27 -20.53 0.72 7.86
C ALA A 27 -19.19 0.64 7.10
N ASP A 28 -18.66 -0.56 6.88
CA ASP A 28 -17.38 -0.79 6.20
C ASP A 28 -17.54 -1.25 4.73
N ASN A 29 -18.76 -1.64 4.34
CA ASN A 29 -19.16 -1.89 2.94
C ASN A 29 -18.70 -0.81 1.94
N PRO A 30 -18.87 0.51 2.19
CA PRO A 30 -18.39 1.53 1.24
C PRO A 30 -16.87 1.49 1.07
N THR A 31 -16.11 1.28 2.16
CA THR A 31 -14.64 1.18 2.12
C THR A 31 -14.21 -0.07 1.36
N LEU A 32 -14.91 -1.19 1.56
CA LEU A 32 -14.66 -2.43 0.85
C LEU A 32 -14.91 -2.27 -0.65
N LEU A 33 -16.02 -1.66 -1.03
CA LEU A 33 -16.37 -1.39 -2.43
C LEU A 33 -15.29 -0.53 -3.11
N ILE A 34 -14.86 0.56 -2.48
CA ILE A 34 -13.81 1.45 -3.01
C ILE A 34 -12.49 0.70 -3.16
N THR A 35 -12.13 -0.14 -2.18
CA THR A 35 -10.88 -0.92 -2.21
C THR A 35 -10.87 -1.94 -3.36
N TRP A 36 -11.98 -2.66 -3.54
CA TRP A 36 -12.16 -3.60 -4.65
C TRP A 36 -12.15 -2.88 -6.00
N TRP A 37 -12.86 -1.76 -6.11
CA TRP A 37 -12.91 -0.95 -7.32
C TRP A 37 -11.54 -0.42 -7.71
N ALA A 38 -10.83 0.23 -6.79
CA ALA A 38 -9.50 0.78 -7.05
C ALA A 38 -8.49 -0.30 -7.46
N THR A 39 -8.56 -1.47 -6.80
CA THR A 39 -7.69 -2.62 -7.15
C THR A 39 -8.05 -3.19 -8.52
N GLY A 40 -9.34 -3.31 -8.84
CA GLY A 40 -9.83 -3.74 -10.14
C GLY A 40 -9.38 -2.80 -11.28
N CYS A 41 -9.49 -1.48 -11.08
CA CYS A 41 -8.98 -0.49 -12.04
C CYS A 41 -7.46 -0.59 -12.22
N SER A 42 -6.70 -0.74 -11.13
CA SER A 42 -5.25 -0.91 -11.21
C SER A 42 -4.86 -2.18 -11.98
N LEU A 43 -5.52 -3.30 -11.68
CA LEU A 43 -5.31 -4.57 -12.39
C LEU A 43 -5.64 -4.43 -13.88
N PHE A 44 -6.76 -3.78 -14.21
CA PHE A 44 -7.15 -3.53 -15.60
C PHE A 44 -6.10 -2.69 -16.33
N ILE A 45 -5.59 -1.62 -15.73
CA ILE A 45 -4.54 -0.77 -16.34
C ILE A 45 -3.27 -1.58 -16.60
N ILE A 46 -2.85 -2.41 -15.64
CA ILE A 46 -1.67 -3.28 -15.79
C ILE A 46 -1.87 -4.26 -16.96
N LEU A 47 -3.00 -4.96 -16.98
CA LEU A 47 -3.29 -5.95 -18.03
C LEU A 47 -3.46 -5.29 -19.40
N ALA A 48 -4.18 -4.17 -19.49
CA ALA A 48 -4.36 -3.43 -20.74
C ALA A 48 -3.01 -2.95 -21.29
N ARG A 49 -2.10 -2.47 -20.43
CA ARG A 49 -0.74 -2.09 -20.81
C ARG A 49 0.03 -3.28 -21.39
N CYS A 50 0.09 -4.40 -20.66
CA CYS A 50 0.85 -5.58 -21.08
C CYS A 50 0.26 -6.22 -22.34
N PHE A 51 -1.06 -6.36 -22.40
CA PHE A 51 -1.77 -6.94 -23.54
C PHE A 51 -1.68 -6.06 -24.79
N GLY A 52 -1.91 -4.76 -24.66
CA GLY A 52 -1.80 -3.82 -25.79
C GLY A 52 -0.40 -3.82 -26.41
N ARG A 53 0.64 -3.92 -25.57
CA ARG A 53 2.02 -4.05 -26.05
C ARG A 53 2.30 -5.42 -26.66
N TYR A 54 1.77 -6.49 -26.06
CA TYR A 54 1.90 -7.85 -26.59
C TYR A 54 1.30 -7.95 -27.99
N VAL A 55 0.09 -7.43 -28.21
CA VAL A 55 -0.56 -7.42 -29.54
C VAL A 55 0.26 -6.63 -30.57
N ARG A 56 0.87 -5.50 -30.18
CA ARG A 56 1.65 -4.66 -31.11
C ARG A 56 3.03 -5.22 -31.45
N THR A 57 3.71 -5.85 -30.48
CA THR A 57 5.13 -6.21 -30.62
C THR A 57 5.42 -7.70 -30.59
N MET A 58 4.41 -8.54 -30.29
CA MET A 58 4.52 -10.00 -30.14
C MET A 58 5.66 -10.43 -29.20
N ARG A 59 6.10 -9.54 -28.30
CA ARG A 59 7.22 -9.73 -27.38
C ARG A 59 6.91 -9.08 -26.05
N LEU A 60 7.20 -9.80 -24.97
CA LEU A 60 7.13 -9.29 -23.60
C LEU A 60 8.52 -8.78 -23.21
N PHE A 61 8.62 -7.50 -22.82
CA PHE A 61 9.89 -6.94 -22.37
C PHE A 61 10.08 -7.20 -20.87
N ARG A 62 11.34 -7.09 -20.39
CA ARG A 62 11.64 -7.27 -18.96
C ARG A 62 10.86 -6.31 -18.06
N ASP A 63 10.58 -5.09 -18.52
CA ASP A 63 9.76 -4.15 -17.77
C ASP A 63 8.31 -4.65 -17.61
N ASP A 64 7.74 -5.27 -18.64
CA ASP A 64 6.41 -5.87 -18.56
C ASP A 64 6.38 -7.10 -17.62
N GLN A 65 7.47 -7.86 -17.53
CA GLN A 65 7.57 -8.99 -16.60
C GLN A 65 7.53 -8.53 -15.14
N TRP A 66 8.26 -7.47 -14.78
CA TRP A 66 8.20 -6.87 -13.45
C TRP A 66 6.83 -6.28 -13.13
N MET A 67 6.20 -5.66 -14.13
CA MET A 67 4.84 -5.15 -14.02
C MET A 67 3.84 -6.27 -13.72
N LEU A 68 3.91 -7.40 -14.43
CA LEU A 68 3.06 -8.57 -14.17
C LEU A 68 3.36 -9.21 -12.81
N LEU A 69 4.63 -9.27 -12.39
CA LEU A 69 5.00 -9.76 -11.07
C LEU A 69 4.35 -8.95 -9.94
N SER A 70 4.16 -7.64 -10.14
CA SER A 70 3.51 -6.77 -9.15
C SER A 70 2.03 -7.09 -8.91
N ILE A 71 1.38 -7.86 -9.78
CA ILE A 71 -0.01 -8.29 -9.59
C ILE A 71 -0.12 -9.16 -8.33
N ILE A 72 0.89 -9.97 -8.03
CA ILE A 72 0.89 -10.86 -6.87
C ILE A 72 0.72 -10.08 -5.56
N PRO A 73 1.61 -9.15 -5.18
CA PRO A 73 1.44 -8.36 -3.96
C PRO A 73 0.19 -7.48 -3.98
N LEU A 74 -0.28 -7.04 -5.15
CA LEU A 74 -1.53 -6.29 -5.28
C LEU A 74 -2.75 -7.13 -4.84
N LEU A 75 -2.85 -8.37 -5.34
CA LEU A 75 -3.93 -9.28 -4.99
C LEU A 75 -3.84 -9.76 -3.54
N VAL A 76 -2.63 -10.02 -3.05
CA VAL A 76 -2.41 -10.37 -1.64
C VAL A 76 -2.83 -9.22 -0.73
N ARG A 77 -2.50 -7.97 -1.05
CA ARG A 77 -2.99 -6.82 -0.30
C ARG A 77 -4.52 -6.77 -0.29
N LEU A 78 -5.18 -7.01 -1.43
CA LEU A 78 -6.65 -6.99 -1.51
C LEU A 78 -7.29 -8.06 -0.63
N SER A 79 -6.75 -9.28 -0.63
CA SER A 79 -7.26 -10.36 0.22
C SER A 79 -7.07 -10.05 1.71
N LEU A 80 -5.89 -9.55 2.10
CA LEU A 80 -5.63 -9.14 3.48
C LEU A 80 -6.53 -7.97 3.90
N ALA A 81 -6.71 -6.95 3.06
CA ALA A 81 -7.59 -5.82 3.36
C ALA A 81 -9.06 -6.25 3.52
N HIS A 82 -9.52 -7.21 2.72
CA HIS A 82 -10.86 -7.78 2.86
C HIS A 82 -11.02 -8.50 4.22
N VAL A 83 -10.01 -9.25 4.66
CA VAL A 83 -10.00 -9.91 5.97
C VAL A 83 -10.02 -8.87 7.10
N VAL A 84 -9.21 -7.81 7.02
CA VAL A 84 -9.22 -6.72 8.03
C VAL A 84 -10.59 -6.06 8.13
N LEU A 85 -11.23 -5.74 7.01
CA LEU A 85 -12.55 -5.10 7.02
C LEU A 85 -13.65 -6.04 7.54
N LYS A 86 -13.47 -7.36 7.42
CA LYS A 86 -14.43 -8.35 7.92
C LYS A 86 -14.24 -8.68 9.40
N TYR A 87 -13.00 -8.76 9.88
CA TYR A 87 -12.68 -9.14 11.27
C TYR A 87 -12.48 -7.94 12.20
N GLY A 88 -12.28 -6.73 11.65
CA GLY A 88 -11.99 -5.54 12.42
C GLY A 88 -10.58 -5.55 13.02
N THR A 89 -10.26 -4.51 13.79
CA THR A 89 -8.98 -4.37 14.52
C THR A 89 -9.25 -4.20 16.01
N ASN A 90 -8.20 -4.11 16.84
CA ASN A 90 -8.34 -3.94 18.30
C ASN A 90 -8.77 -2.53 18.73
N ASN A 91 -8.89 -1.57 17.81
CA ASN A 91 -9.26 -0.18 18.11
C ASN A 91 -10.78 -0.04 18.36
N THR A 92 -11.35 -0.80 19.31
CA THR A 92 -12.77 -0.72 19.67
C THR A 92 -12.97 -0.88 21.18
N GLN A 93 -14.09 -0.38 21.70
CA GLN A 93 -14.49 -0.55 23.11
C GLN A 93 -14.56 -2.05 23.48
N PRO A 94 -13.77 -2.54 24.47
CA PRO A 94 -13.67 -3.96 24.80
C PRO A 94 -14.90 -4.51 25.55
N ASP A 95 -15.68 -3.64 26.19
CA ASP A 95 -16.76 -3.99 27.13
C ASP A 95 -17.96 -4.71 26.49
N LEU A 96 -18.00 -4.80 25.16
CA LEU A 96 -19.10 -5.37 24.38
C LEU A 96 -18.72 -6.64 23.60
N LEU A 97 -17.49 -7.17 23.78
CA LEU A 97 -16.97 -8.25 22.93
C LEU A 97 -17.00 -9.61 23.61
N ASN A 98 -17.39 -10.63 22.83
CA ASN A 98 -17.26 -12.03 23.23
C ASN A 98 -15.81 -12.55 23.00
N GLU A 99 -15.39 -13.61 23.70
CA GLU A 99 -14.02 -14.16 23.61
C GLU A 99 -13.61 -14.54 22.17
N GLU A 100 -14.56 -15.03 21.37
CA GLU A 100 -14.30 -15.37 19.98
C GLU A 100 -14.03 -14.13 19.10
N GLU A 101 -14.69 -13.01 19.41
CA GLU A 101 -14.52 -11.75 18.69
C GLU A 101 -13.18 -11.08 19.02
N ILE A 102 -12.71 -11.24 20.27
CA ILE A 102 -11.38 -10.80 20.69
C ILE A 102 -10.31 -11.51 19.84
N ARG A 103 -10.40 -12.84 19.69
CA ARG A 103 -9.43 -13.60 18.89
C ARG A 103 -9.45 -13.20 17.40
N ARG A 104 -10.62 -12.91 16.83
CA ARG A 104 -10.73 -12.43 15.44
C ARG A 104 -10.05 -11.07 15.24
N ARG A 105 -10.13 -10.17 16.23
CA ARG A 105 -9.51 -8.85 16.19
C ARG A 105 -8.00 -8.89 16.38
N GLU A 106 -7.49 -9.83 17.18
CA GLU A 106 -6.06 -10.06 17.31
C GLU A 106 -5.45 -10.45 15.95
N VAL A 107 -6.08 -11.42 15.27
CA VAL A 107 -5.71 -11.80 13.89
C VAL A 107 -5.85 -10.61 12.95
N GLY A 108 -6.95 -9.85 13.05
CA GLY A 108 -7.17 -8.65 12.24
C GLY A 108 -6.05 -7.61 12.38
N SER A 109 -5.58 -7.35 13.59
CA SER A 109 -4.48 -6.43 13.87
C SER A 109 -3.16 -6.87 13.21
N GLN A 110 -2.80 -8.15 13.33
CA GLN A 110 -1.61 -8.71 12.70
C GLN A 110 -1.70 -8.66 11.15
N VAL A 111 -2.89 -8.92 10.61
CA VAL A 111 -3.14 -8.91 9.16
C VAL A 111 -3.06 -7.49 8.58
N VAL A 112 -3.42 -6.44 9.33
CA VAL A 112 -3.21 -5.04 8.90
C VAL A 112 -1.75 -4.77 8.60
N LEU A 113 -0.85 -5.23 9.48
CA LEU A 113 0.58 -5.03 9.32
C LEU A 113 1.09 -5.71 8.05
N ALA A 114 0.68 -6.98 7.84
CA ALA A 114 0.99 -7.71 6.62
C ALA A 114 0.47 -6.97 5.36
N ALA A 115 -0.75 -6.45 5.39
CA ALA A 115 -1.34 -5.72 4.26
C ALA A 115 -0.56 -4.45 3.88
N ARG A 116 0.07 -3.79 4.85
CA ARG A 116 0.96 -2.64 4.62
C ARG A 116 2.29 -3.06 4.00
N VAL A 117 2.88 -4.16 4.47
CA VAL A 117 4.13 -4.71 3.90
C VAL A 117 3.93 -5.09 2.43
N PHE A 118 2.86 -5.82 2.09
CA PHE A 118 2.58 -6.17 0.68
C PHE A 118 2.31 -4.95 -0.20
N PHE A 119 1.73 -3.88 0.36
CA PHE A 119 1.56 -2.63 -0.38
C PHE A 119 2.88 -1.93 -0.67
N ALA A 120 3.78 -1.87 0.31
CA ALA A 120 5.13 -1.36 0.09
C ALA A 120 5.84 -2.19 -0.99
N ILE A 121 5.78 -3.51 -0.93
CA ILE A 121 6.37 -4.37 -1.97
C ILE A 121 5.78 -4.05 -3.35
N TYR A 122 4.45 -3.93 -3.47
CA TYR A 122 3.79 -3.54 -4.72
C TYR A 122 4.32 -2.20 -5.26
N VAL A 123 4.34 -1.16 -4.44
CA VAL A 123 4.78 0.19 -4.85
C VAL A 123 6.25 0.20 -5.28
N TRP A 124 7.12 -0.58 -4.62
CA TRP A 124 8.54 -0.64 -4.98
C TRP A 124 8.80 -1.45 -6.25
N ILE A 125 8.07 -2.53 -6.50
CA ILE A 125 8.13 -3.24 -7.79
C ILE A 125 7.69 -2.30 -8.92
N GLN A 126 6.65 -1.48 -8.70
CA GLN A 126 6.21 -0.46 -9.67
C GLN A 126 7.31 0.57 -9.96
N LYS A 127 7.97 1.12 -8.93
CA LYS A 127 9.11 2.03 -9.11
C LYS A 127 10.24 1.35 -9.87
N PHE A 128 10.56 0.10 -9.55
CA PHE A 128 11.60 -0.65 -10.25
C PHE A 128 11.24 -0.85 -11.73
N CYS A 129 10.00 -1.21 -12.04
CA CYS A 129 9.52 -1.31 -13.43
C CYS A 129 9.70 0.00 -14.20
N ILE A 130 9.42 1.15 -13.58
CA ILE A 130 9.61 2.46 -14.19
C ILE A 130 11.10 2.71 -14.49
N THR A 131 12.02 2.30 -13.60
CA THR A 131 13.46 2.44 -13.87
C THR A 131 13.95 1.58 -15.04
N GLU A 132 13.43 0.36 -15.20
CA GLU A 132 13.73 -0.51 -16.36
C GLU A 132 13.20 0.11 -17.67
N PHE A 133 12.00 0.69 -17.62
CA PHE A 133 11.42 1.42 -18.76
C PHE A 133 12.28 2.63 -19.15
N TYR A 134 12.70 3.44 -18.17
CA TYR A 134 13.60 4.58 -18.42
C TYR A 134 14.96 4.15 -18.96
N GLN A 135 15.54 3.07 -18.44
CA GLN A 135 16.79 2.53 -18.98
C GLN A 135 16.65 2.28 -20.48
N ARG A 136 15.57 1.60 -20.90
CA ARG A 136 15.33 1.30 -22.32
C ARG A 136 15.23 2.56 -23.18
N LEU A 137 14.62 3.63 -22.68
CA LEU A 137 14.46 4.89 -23.42
C LEU A 137 15.77 5.68 -23.52
N THR A 138 16.56 5.73 -22.44
CA THR A 138 17.69 6.67 -22.35
C THR A 138 19.03 6.06 -22.73
N THR A 139 19.19 4.73 -22.67
CA THR A 139 20.41 4.04 -23.12
C THR A 139 20.74 4.31 -24.60
N GLN A 140 19.78 4.79 -25.40
CA GLN A 140 20.04 5.17 -26.80
C GLN A 140 20.93 6.42 -26.93
N PHE A 141 20.95 7.33 -25.96
CA PHE A 141 21.59 8.65 -26.10
C PHE A 141 22.79 8.88 -25.17
N TRP A 142 22.82 8.33 -23.95
CA TRP A 142 23.82 8.69 -22.93
C TRP A 142 24.28 7.50 -22.05
N LYS A 143 24.97 6.50 -22.62
CA LYS A 143 25.28 5.22 -21.93
C LYS A 143 26.09 5.36 -20.61
N GLY A 144 27.20 6.10 -20.60
CA GLY A 144 28.16 6.04 -19.49
C GLY A 144 27.66 6.63 -18.16
N VAL A 145 27.11 7.85 -18.17
CA VAL A 145 26.64 8.53 -16.95
C VAL A 145 25.33 7.93 -16.44
N TYR A 146 24.43 7.53 -17.34
CA TYR A 146 23.14 6.94 -16.95
C TYR A 146 23.27 5.57 -16.30
N ASP A 147 24.20 4.72 -16.74
CA ASP A 147 24.37 3.40 -16.14
C ASP A 147 24.80 3.49 -14.67
N VAL A 148 25.60 4.49 -14.31
CA VAL A 148 25.98 4.76 -12.91
C VAL A 148 24.79 5.32 -12.13
N GLY A 149 24.10 6.33 -12.67
CA GLY A 149 22.92 6.92 -12.03
C GLY A 149 21.81 5.90 -11.77
N LEU A 150 21.56 5.01 -12.74
CA LEU A 150 20.54 3.96 -12.62
C LEU A 150 20.91 2.94 -11.55
N LYS A 151 22.18 2.56 -11.43
CA LYS A 151 22.65 1.69 -10.33
C LYS A 151 22.42 2.35 -8.98
N ILE A 152 22.76 3.64 -8.83
CA ILE A 152 22.53 4.40 -7.59
C ILE A 152 21.04 4.43 -7.24
N VAL A 153 20.17 4.76 -8.21
CA VAL A 153 18.71 4.79 -8.00
C VAL A 153 18.19 3.41 -7.61
N ARG A 154 18.65 2.32 -8.24
CA ARG A 154 18.23 0.95 -7.91
C ARG A 154 18.63 0.56 -6.49
N TRP A 155 19.86 0.86 -6.08
CA TRP A 155 20.30 0.65 -4.70
C TRP A 155 19.52 1.53 -3.71
N GLY A 156 19.26 2.79 -4.07
CA GLY A 156 18.41 3.68 -3.27
C GLY A 156 16.97 3.17 -3.14
N LEU A 157 16.39 2.59 -4.20
CA LEU A 157 15.08 1.95 -4.16
C LEU A 157 15.08 0.74 -3.22
N LEU A 158 16.12 -0.10 -3.26
CA LEU A 158 16.24 -1.23 -2.33
C LEU A 158 16.38 -0.75 -0.88
N ALA A 159 17.22 0.26 -0.63
CA ALA A 159 17.41 0.83 0.71
C ALA A 159 16.10 1.44 1.25
N THR A 160 15.37 2.19 0.42
CA THR A 160 14.09 2.79 0.82
C THR A 160 12.99 1.74 1.01
N LEU A 161 13.04 0.60 0.31
CA LEU A 161 12.11 -0.53 0.55
C LEU A 161 12.33 -1.07 1.96
N VAL A 162 13.58 -1.38 2.29
CA VAL A 162 13.96 -1.88 3.62
C VAL A 162 13.57 -0.87 4.69
N ALA A 163 13.88 0.41 4.50
CA ALA A 163 13.48 1.47 5.42
C ALA A 163 11.96 1.55 5.62
N SER A 164 11.17 1.38 4.56
CA SER A 164 9.70 1.44 4.63
C SER A 164 9.11 0.23 5.33
N ILE A 165 9.70 -0.95 5.14
CA ILE A 165 9.33 -2.16 5.88
C ILE A 165 9.68 -1.98 7.36
N ILE A 166 10.87 -1.50 7.70
CA ILE A 166 11.28 -1.21 9.08
C ILE A 166 10.32 -0.20 9.71
N SER A 167 10.01 0.91 9.02
CA SER A 167 9.07 1.92 9.50
C SER A 167 7.71 1.30 9.83
N THR A 168 7.23 0.39 8.98
CA THR A 168 5.95 -0.31 9.19
C THR A 168 5.97 -1.13 10.49
N PHE A 169 7.09 -1.79 10.82
CA PHE A 169 7.24 -2.54 12.07
C PHE A 169 7.48 -1.66 13.30
N VAL A 170 8.21 -0.55 13.15
CA VAL A 170 8.49 0.40 14.25
C VAL A 170 7.22 1.10 14.73
N GLU A 171 6.22 1.28 13.86
CA GLU A 171 4.90 1.76 14.28
C GLU A 171 4.20 0.83 15.29
N CYS A 172 4.57 -0.45 15.34
CA CYS A 172 4.03 -1.44 16.27
C CYS A 172 4.92 -1.63 17.49
N GLN A 173 5.30 -0.54 18.17
CA GLN A 173 5.91 -0.62 19.49
C GLN A 173 4.83 -0.82 20.55
N PRO A 174 4.98 -1.80 21.46
CA PRO A 174 4.14 -1.84 22.65
C PRO A 174 4.40 -0.54 23.42
N PHE A 175 3.34 0.23 23.67
CA PHE A 175 3.40 1.27 24.68
C PHE A 175 3.47 0.55 26.01
N ASP A 176 4.66 0.39 26.57
CA ASP A 176 4.83 0.15 28.01
C ASP A 176 4.43 1.45 28.72
N GLN A 177 3.12 1.68 28.83
CA GLN A 177 2.55 2.67 29.75
C GLN A 177 1.12 2.27 30.14
#